data_AF-A0A8J5JQD6-F1
#
_entry.id   AF-A0A8J5JQD6-F1
#
_cell.length_a   1.000
_cell.length_b   1.000
_cell.length_c   1.000
_cell.angle_alpha   90.00
_cell.angle_beta   90.00
_cell.angle_gamma   90.00
#
_symmetry.space_group_name_H-M   'P 1'
#
loop_
_entity.id
_entity.type
_entity.pdbx_description
1 polymer ?
#
loop_
_entity_poly.entity_id
_entity_poly.type
_entity_poly.pdbx_seq_one_letter_code
_entity_poly.pdbx_strand_id
1 'polypeptide(L)'
;MEQMIARYYSEPNGGTQLYVGQESIIPGISAWPLPHDAPYTPQINHLMMAVVEAGLYEKWSRDMLVEAQRQSRVRQREYLEKNQQLEALQNVQEDLPSTDSRLSALNLVHMQGPLMLLLLGLSIGGLVFTVEITASYFNLNV
;
A
#
# COMPACT_ATOMS: atom_id res chain seq x y z
N MET A 1 4.90 0.48 18.96
CA MET A 1 4.00 0.14 17.83
C MET A 1 3.84 1.31 16.87
N GLU A 2 3.59 2.52 17.38
CA GLU A 2 3.42 3.74 16.57
C GLU A 2 4.58 4.04 15.62
N GLN A 3 5.84 3.81 16.01
CA GLN A 3 6.99 4.00 15.12
C GLN A 3 7.02 3.03 13.93
N MET A 4 6.54 1.79 14.11
CA MET A 4 6.43 0.81 13.02
C MET A 4 5.33 1.24 12.05
N ILE A 5 4.20 1.73 12.59
CA ILE A 5 3.10 2.26 11.79
C ILE A 5 3.55 3.50 10.99
N ALA A 6 4.26 4.43 11.63
CA ALA A 6 4.78 5.64 10.99
C ALA A 6 5.81 5.34 9.88
N ARG A 7 6.64 4.30 10.05
CA ARG A 7 7.68 3.94 9.07
C ARG A 7 7.14 3.21 7.85
N TYR A 8 6.13 2.37 8.02
CA TYR A 8 5.72 1.43 6.97
C TYR A 8 4.30 1.68 6.40
N TYR A 9 3.48 2.48 7.09
CA TYR A 9 2.04 2.59 6.77
C TYR A 9 1.53 4.05 6.73
N SER A 10 2.41 5.01 6.44
CA SER A 10 2.04 6.42 6.27
C SER A 10 2.21 6.86 4.81
N GLU A 11 1.15 7.44 4.24
CA GLU A 11 1.13 7.99 2.89
C GLU A 11 1.85 9.35 2.82
N PRO A 12 2.32 9.77 1.63
CA PRO A 12 3.08 11.02 1.44
C PRO A 12 2.35 12.29 1.89
N ASN A 13 1.00 12.25 1.94
CA ASN A 13 0.16 13.34 2.41
C ASN A 13 0.04 13.41 3.95
N GLY A 14 0.66 12.47 4.68
CA GLY A 14 0.52 12.33 6.13
C GLY A 14 -0.73 11.55 6.55
N GLY A 15 -1.48 10.99 5.59
CA GLY A 15 -2.58 10.09 5.86
C GLY A 15 -2.06 8.73 6.34
N THR A 16 -2.62 8.22 7.43
CA THR A 16 -2.41 6.84 7.88
C THR A 16 -3.08 5.88 6.90
N GLN A 17 -2.28 5.07 6.19
CA GLN A 17 -2.77 4.01 5.31
C GLN A 17 -3.48 2.88 6.10
N LEU A 18 -3.20 2.83 7.41
CA LEU A 18 -3.79 1.90 8.35
C LEU A 18 -4.55 2.69 9.42
N TYR A 19 -5.88 2.61 9.42
CA TYR A 19 -6.70 3.08 10.53
C TYR A 19 -6.48 2.15 11.72
N VAL A 20 -5.66 2.58 12.67
CA VAL A 20 -5.52 1.88 13.94
C VAL A 20 -6.77 2.21 14.76
N GLY A 21 -7.72 1.27 14.77
CA GLY A 21 -8.87 1.31 15.66
C GLY A 21 -8.39 1.54 17.08
N GLN A 22 -8.92 2.59 17.70
CA GLN A 22 -8.52 3.05 19.00
C GLN A 22 -8.64 1.92 20.02
N GLU A 23 -7.64 1.84 20.90
CA GLU A 23 -7.54 1.02 22.11
C GLU A 23 -6.96 -0.39 21.93
N SER A 24 -5.73 -0.50 22.43
CA SER A 24 -5.15 -1.77 22.82
C SER A 24 -5.97 -2.33 23.99
N ILE A 25 -6.74 -3.39 23.74
CA ILE A 25 -7.55 -4.10 24.75
C ILE A 25 -6.66 -4.63 25.90
N ILE A 26 -5.36 -4.79 25.65
CA ILE A 26 -4.38 -5.28 26.62
C ILE A 26 -3.23 -4.29 26.68
N PRO A 27 -3.04 -3.55 27.80
CA PRO A 27 -1.89 -2.67 27.93
C PRO A 27 -0.61 -3.49 27.76
N GLY A 28 0.17 -3.18 26.72
CA GLY A 28 1.48 -3.78 26.51
C GLY A 28 2.42 -3.29 27.59
N ILE A 29 2.60 -4.08 28.66
CA ILE A 29 3.55 -3.75 29.72
C ILE A 29 4.95 -3.95 29.15
N SER A 30 5.69 -2.86 28.97
CA SER A 30 7.12 -2.91 28.68
C SER A 30 7.90 -2.88 30.00
N ALA A 31 8.65 -3.94 30.27
CA ALA A 31 9.56 -4.01 31.41
C ALA A 31 10.97 -4.34 30.90
N TRP A 32 11.99 -3.88 31.64
CA TRP A 32 13.36 -4.25 31.36
C TRP A 32 13.65 -5.63 31.99
N PRO A 33 14.13 -6.62 31.23
CA PRO A 33 14.49 -7.91 31.79
C PRO A 33 15.75 -7.74 32.64
N LEU A 34 15.60 -7.87 33.96
CA LEU A 34 16.69 -7.84 34.92
C LEU A 34 16.87 -9.24 35.52
N PRO A 35 18.10 -9.71 35.76
CA PRO A 35 18.32 -10.96 36.46
C PRO A 35 17.75 -10.88 37.87
N HIS A 36 17.16 -11.98 38.34
CA HIS A 36 16.60 -12.08 39.68
C HIS A 36 17.69 -11.75 40.72
N ASP A 37 17.34 -10.92 41.71
CA ASP A 37 18.25 -10.45 42.78
C ASP A 37 19.43 -9.56 42.34
N ALA A 38 19.33 -8.89 41.20
CA ALA A 38 20.33 -7.90 40.82
C ALA A 38 20.41 -6.76 41.86
N PRO A 39 21.60 -6.46 42.43
CA PRO A 39 21.76 -5.43 43.47
C PRO A 39 21.50 -4.01 42.95
N TYR A 40 21.46 -3.84 41.63
CA TYR A 40 21.23 -2.58 40.95
C TYR A 40 19.77 -2.32 40.55
N THR A 41 18.87 -3.28 40.75
CA THR A 41 17.43 -3.13 40.49
C THR A 41 16.82 -1.85 41.10
N PRO A 42 17.02 -1.53 42.40
CA PRO A 42 16.43 -0.33 42.98
C PRO A 42 16.99 0.96 42.36
N GLN A 43 18.27 0.96 41.98
CA GLN A 43 18.90 2.14 41.36
C GLN A 43 18.35 2.38 39.94
N ILE A 44 18.19 1.31 39.15
CA ILE A 44 17.59 1.41 37.81
C ILE A 44 16.15 1.89 37.89
N ASN A 45 15.34 1.33 38.81
CA ASN A 45 13.96 1.75 38.98
C ASN A 45 13.84 3.24 39.34
N HIS A 46 14.71 3.72 40.24
CA HIS A 46 14.75 5.14 40.61
C HIS A 46 15.11 6.04 39.42
N LEU A 47 16.14 5.67 38.66
CA LEU A 47 16.54 6.43 37.47
C LEU A 47 15.45 6.42 36.39
N MET A 48 14.80 5.27 36.16
CA MET A 48 13.66 5.18 35.24
C MET A 48 12.52 6.11 35.65
N MET A 49 12.13 6.09 36.92
CA MET A 49 11.12 7.02 37.43
C MET A 49 11.55 8.48 37.24
N ALA A 50 12.79 8.83 37.58
CA ALA A 50 13.29 10.19 37.40
C ALA A 50 13.23 10.66 35.94
N VAL A 51 13.50 9.77 34.98
CA VAL A 51 13.38 10.07 33.53
C VAL A 51 11.93 10.29 33.12
N VAL A 52 10.99 9.50 33.65
CA VAL A 52 9.55 9.64 33.38
C VAL A 52 9.00 10.91 34.03
N GLU A 53 9.33 11.17 35.30
CA GLU A 53 8.91 12.38 36.02
C GLU A 53 9.45 13.66 35.40
N ALA A 54 10.66 13.61 34.83
CA ALA A 54 11.23 14.72 34.07
C ALA A 54 10.59 14.94 32.68
N GLY A 55 9.66 14.08 32.25
CA GLY A 55 9.00 14.15 30.94
C GLY A 55 9.93 13.82 29.76
N LEU A 56 11.11 13.26 30.02
CA LEU A 56 12.11 12.96 29.00
C LEU A 56 11.65 11.82 28.09
N TYR A 57 10.90 10.86 28.64
CA TYR A 57 10.35 9.76 27.88
C TYR A 57 9.35 10.25 26.82
N GLU A 58 8.40 11.11 27.21
CA GLU A 58 7.37 11.66 26.33
C GLU A 58 7.99 12.53 25.23
N LYS A 59 8.98 13.35 25.60
CA LYS A 59 9.73 14.16 24.64
C LYS A 59 10.46 13.26 23.64
N TRP A 60 11.21 12.28 24.12
CA TRP A 60 11.97 11.38 23.26
C TRP A 60 11.07 10.56 22.33
N SER A 61 9.95 10.06 22.84
CA SER A 61 8.95 9.35 22.02
C SER A 61 8.41 10.23 20.89
N ARG A 62 8.08 11.48 21.19
CA ARG A 62 7.60 12.46 20.20
C ARG A 62 8.67 12.78 19.15
N ASP A 63 9.89 13.08 19.59
CA ASP A 63 11.01 13.38 18.70
C ASP A 63 11.29 12.20 17.77
N MET A 64 11.19 10.97 18.29
CA MET A 64 11.37 9.76 17.50
C MET A 64 10.28 9.55 16.45
N LEU A 65 9.02 9.86 16.75
CA LEU A 65 7.93 9.79 15.78
C LEU A 65 8.12 10.82 14.67
N VAL A 66 8.49 12.06 15.03
CA VAL A 66 8.77 13.14 14.07
C VAL A 66 9.91 12.75 13.13
N GLU A 67 11.00 12.22 13.68
CA GLU A 67 12.16 11.80 12.88
C GLU A 67 11.81 10.59 11.99
N ALA A 68 11.04 9.62 12.49
CA ALA A 68 10.58 8.49 11.69
C ALA A 68 9.71 8.94 10.50
N GLN A 69 8.79 9.88 10.73
CA GLN A 69 7.97 10.46 9.66
C GLN A 69 8.83 11.22 8.64
N ARG A 70 9.81 12.00 9.12
CA ARG A 70 10.74 12.73 8.24
C ARG A 70 11.52 11.78 7.34
N GLN A 71 12.10 10.72 7.91
CA GLN A 71 12.85 9.72 7.13
C GLN A 71 11.97 8.97 6.13
N SER A 72 10.73 8.65 6.50
CA SER A 72 9.76 8.04 5.58
C SER A 72 9.51 8.93 4.36
N ARG A 73 9.27 10.23 4.58
CA ARG A 73 9.07 11.22 3.50
C ARG A 73 10.28 11.31 2.56
N VAL A 74 11.50 11.29 3.10
CA VAL A 74 12.72 11.34 2.28
C VAL A 74 12.85 10.08 1.42
N ARG A 75 12.72 8.88 2.01
CA ARG A 75 12.84 7.62 1.26
C ARG A 75 11.76 7.47 0.20
N GLN A 76 10.55 7.94 0.45
CA GLN A 76 9.46 7.92 -0.54
C GLN A 76 9.73 8.87 -1.72
N ARG A 77 10.30 10.05 -1.49
CA ARG A 77 10.72 10.96 -2.57
C ARG A 77 11.78 10.32 -3.46
N GLU A 78 12.79 9.71 -2.86
CA GLU A 78 13.83 8.98 -3.61
C GLU A 78 13.26 7.82 -4.42
N TYR A 79 12.25 7.10 -3.89
CA TYR A 79 11.56 6.04 -4.62
C TYR A 79 10.77 6.58 -5.82
N LEU A 80 10.05 7.69 -5.65
CA LEU A 80 9.30 8.33 -6.74
C LEU A 80 10.24 8.84 -7.84
N GLU A 81 11.34 9.48 -7.46
CA GLU A 81 12.35 9.96 -8.42
C GLU A 81 12.98 8.82 -9.20
N LYS A 82 13.30 7.68 -8.53
CA LYS A 82 13.79 6.48 -9.22
C LYS A 82 12.76 5.88 -10.17
N ASN A 83 11.50 5.80 -9.76
CA ASN A 83 10.43 5.28 -10.61
C ASN A 83 10.20 6.19 -11.83
N GLN A 84 10.21 7.51 -11.65
CA GLN A 84 10.13 8.47 -12.77
C GLN A 84 11.32 8.37 -13.71
N GLN A 85 12.53 8.17 -13.19
CA GLN A 85 13.72 7.93 -14.03
C GLN A 85 13.63 6.62 -14.80
N LEU A 86 13.14 5.55 -14.18
CA LEU A 86 12.91 4.25 -14.84
C LEU A 86 11.85 4.38 -15.95
N GLU A 87 10.75 5.08 -15.68
CA GLU A 87 9.72 5.38 -16.69
C GLU A 87 10.27 6.27 -17.82
N ALA A 88 11.11 7.26 -17.52
CA ALA A 88 11.74 8.10 -18.54
C ALA A 88 12.70 7.30 -19.42
N LEU A 89 13.47 6.36 -18.84
CA LEU A 89 14.35 5.46 -19.59
C LEU A 89 13.57 4.46 -20.45
N GLN A 90 12.42 3.96 -19.97
CA GLN A 90 11.51 3.13 -20.76
C GLN A 90 10.89 3.91 -21.93
N ASN A 91 10.45 5.15 -21.70
CA ASN A 91 9.85 5.99 -22.75
C ASN A 91 10.86 6.34 -23.86
N VAL A 92 12.15 6.56 -23.55
CA VAL A 92 13.19 6.83 -24.57
C VAL A 92 13.45 5.61 -25.47
N GLN A 93 13.20 4.38 -24.99
CA GLN A 93 13.34 3.17 -25.79
C GLN A 93 12.11 2.92 -26.70
N GLU A 94 10.95 3.51 -26.39
CA GLU A 94 9.69 3.35 -27.12
C GLU A 94 9.35 4.51 -28.09
N ASP A 95 10.26 5.47 -28.31
CA ASP A 95 10.11 6.56 -29.30
C ASP A 95 10.20 6.05 -30.77
N LEU A 96 9.19 5.28 -31.20
CA LEU A 96 8.59 5.43 -32.52
C LEU A 96 7.34 6.33 -32.36
N PRO A 97 7.03 7.21 -33.32
CA PRO A 97 6.22 8.38 -33.07
C PRO A 97 4.73 8.04 -33.01
N SER A 98 4.14 8.10 -31.82
CA SER A 98 2.71 8.41 -31.69
C SER A 98 2.49 9.39 -30.54
N THR A 99 2.37 10.63 -30.97
CA THR A 99 1.78 11.80 -30.34
C THR A 99 0.73 11.51 -29.26
N ASP A 100 0.80 12.36 -28.22
CA ASP A 100 -0.23 12.72 -27.24
C ASP A 100 -0.25 12.05 -25.85
N SER A 101 0.46 12.73 -24.94
CA SER A 101 -0.18 13.53 -23.87
C SER A 101 -1.14 12.82 -22.92
N ARG A 102 -0.66 12.57 -21.69
CA ARG A 102 -1.45 12.71 -20.43
C ARG A 102 -2.75 11.90 -20.30
N LEU A 103 -2.91 10.82 -21.05
CA LEU A 103 -3.88 9.81 -20.66
C LEU A 103 -3.11 8.84 -19.76
N SER A 104 -3.25 9.00 -18.44
CA SER A 104 -3.06 7.87 -17.53
C SER A 104 -3.72 6.68 -18.23
N ALA A 105 -2.90 5.74 -18.71
CA ALA A 105 -3.36 4.56 -19.39
C ALA A 105 -4.47 4.01 -18.52
N LEU A 106 -5.72 4.18 -19.00
CA LEU A 106 -6.93 3.88 -18.28
C LEU A 106 -6.88 2.38 -18.09
N ASN A 107 -6.32 1.99 -16.94
CA ASN A 107 -5.78 0.66 -16.72
C ASN A 107 -6.87 -0.34 -17.08
N LEU A 108 -6.53 -1.33 -17.89
CA LEU A 108 -7.44 -2.32 -18.49
C LEU A 108 -8.39 -2.95 -17.45
N VAL A 109 -7.98 -2.94 -16.18
CA VAL A 109 -8.77 -3.28 -14.99
C VAL A 109 -10.11 -2.52 -14.89
N HIS A 110 -10.18 -1.24 -15.25
CA HIS A 110 -11.43 -0.45 -15.23
C HIS A 110 -12.34 -0.73 -16.44
N MET A 111 -11.81 -1.31 -17.51
CA MET A 111 -12.56 -1.73 -18.70
C MET A 111 -13.02 -3.20 -18.64
N GLN A 112 -12.76 -3.90 -17.53
CA GLN A 112 -13.10 -5.32 -17.37
C GLN A 112 -14.60 -5.60 -17.55
N GLY A 113 -15.47 -4.76 -17.01
CA GLY A 113 -16.93 -4.93 -17.11
C GLY A 113 -17.44 -4.89 -18.56
N PRO A 114 -17.20 -3.80 -19.31
CA PRO A 114 -17.59 -3.70 -20.71
C PRO A 114 -17.00 -4.80 -21.61
N LEU A 115 -15.75 -5.21 -21.40
CA LEU A 115 -15.11 -6.29 -22.17
C LEU A 115 -15.79 -7.64 -21.95
N MET A 116 -16.15 -7.97 -20.70
CA MET A 116 -16.86 -9.21 -20.37
C MET A 116 -18.26 -9.24 -21.02
N LEU A 117 -18.97 -8.11 -21.01
CA LEU A 117 -20.27 -8.00 -21.68
C LEU A 117 -20.17 -8.18 -23.19
N LEU A 118 -19.15 -7.60 -23.83
CA LEU A 118 -18.91 -7.75 -25.26
C LEU A 118 -18.61 -9.21 -25.63
N LEU A 119 -17.74 -9.87 -24.87
CA LEU A 119 -17.33 -11.26 -25.12
C LEU A 119 -18.51 -12.23 -24.91
N LEU A 120 -19.33 -11.98 -23.90
CA LEU A 120 -20.54 -12.76 -23.62
C LEU A 120 -21.59 -12.57 -24.72
N GLY A 121 -21.83 -11.32 -25.15
CA GLY A 121 -22.74 -11.03 -26.26
C GLY A 121 -22.32 -11.68 -27.57
N LEU A 122 -21.02 -11.64 -27.88
CA LEU A 122 -20.45 -12.24 -29.09
C LEU A 122 -20.55 -13.78 -29.05
N SER A 123 -20.37 -14.38 -27.88
CA SER A 123 -20.51 -15.82 -27.68
C SER A 123 -21.96 -16.28 -27.86
N ILE A 124 -22.93 -15.57 -27.28
CA ILE A 124 -24.35 -15.89 -27.44
C ILE A 124 -24.80 -15.69 -28.89
N GLY A 125 -24.43 -14.58 -29.53
CA GLY A 125 -24.74 -14.32 -30.94
C GLY A 125 -24.13 -15.38 -31.86
N GLY A 126 -22.89 -15.79 -31.60
CA GLY A 126 -22.23 -16.86 -32.33
C GLY A 126 -22.97 -18.20 -32.20
N LEU A 127 -23.43 -18.55 -31.00
CA LEU A 127 -24.21 -19.77 -30.79
C LEU A 127 -25.53 -19.74 -31.57
N VAL A 128 -26.29 -18.65 -31.49
CA VAL A 128 -27.55 -18.51 -32.24
C VAL A 128 -27.30 -18.66 -33.75
N PHE A 129 -26.28 -17.99 -34.27
CA PHE A 129 -25.91 -18.08 -35.68
C PHE A 129 -25.56 -19.52 -36.11
N THR A 130 -24.79 -20.25 -35.30
CA THR A 130 -24.47 -21.66 -35.61
C THR A 130 -25.69 -22.58 -35.60
N VAL A 131 -26.63 -22.36 -34.67
CA VAL A 131 -27.88 -23.12 -34.58
C VAL A 131 -28.75 -22.83 -35.80
N GLU A 132 -28.89 -21.57 -36.20
CA GLU A 132 -29.66 -21.17 -37.38
C GLU A 132 -29.08 -21.76 -38.67
N ILE A 133 -27.76 -21.75 -38.85
CA ILE A 133 -27.11 -22.38 -40.00
C ILE A 133 -27.40 -23.88 -40.04
N THR A 134 -27.27 -24.56 -38.90
CA THR A 134 -27.47 -26.02 -38.84
C THR A 134 -28.92 -26.39 -39.11
N ALA A 135 -29.87 -25.62 -38.55
CA ALA A 135 -31.30 -25.78 -38.81
C ALA A 135 -31.65 -25.48 -40.28
N SER A 136 -31.09 -24.41 -40.85
CA SER A 136 -31.31 -24.05 -42.26
C SER A 136 -30.75 -25.11 -43.20
N TYR A 137 -29.59 -25.70 -42.88
CA TYR A 137 -29.00 -26.76 -43.69
C TYR A 137 -29.82 -28.05 -43.63
N PHE A 138 -30.35 -28.39 -42.45
CA PHE A 138 -31.22 -29.55 -42.28
C PHE A 138 -32.56 -29.38 -43.03
N ASN A 139 -33.16 -28.19 -42.97
CA ASN A 139 -34.44 -27.90 -43.61
C ASN A 139 -34.34 -27.79 -45.15
N LEU A 140 -33.13 -27.61 -45.70
CA LEU A 140 -32.88 -27.61 -47.14
C LEU A 140 -32.62 -29.02 -47.71
N ASN A 141 -32.30 -29.99 -46.85
CA ASN A 141 -31.98 -31.38 -47.19
C ASN A 141 -33.15 -32.36 -46.94
N VAL A 142 -34.31 -31.86 -46.51
CA VAL A 142 -35.60 -32.58 -46.42
C VAL A 142 -36.50 -32.09 -47.54
#